data_AF-A0A7W3NN04-F1
#
_entry.id   AF-A0A7W3NN04-F1
#
_cell.length_a   1.000
_cell.length_b   1.000
_cell.length_c   1.000
_cell.angle_alpha   90.00
_cell.angle_beta   90.00
_cell.angle_gamma   90.00
#
_symmetry.space_group_name_H-M   'P 1'
#
loop_
_entity.id
_entity.type
_entity.pdbx_description
1 polymer ?
#
loop_
_entity_poly.entity_id
_entity_poly.type
_entity_poly.pdbx_seq_one_letter_code
_entity_poly.pdbx_strand_id
1 'polypeptide(L)'
;MRAKRTATGAALAAGALAVTGLALAPSAAAVTPQSATITASCGIFGGGSATLTATQSGTSATLSLTSTAISAPVTVAADSITSTLTMAKAGGGSVVFSGTKNPVMNPGDPVSVGPLSGTVASGYSLDAYGGSLKMVIFGVTVTCTASGPQSPGPFVF
;
A
#
# COMPACT_ATOMS: atom_id res chain seq x y z
N MET A 1 63.51 -51.30 -8.46
CA MET A 1 63.09 -50.81 -9.79
C MET A 1 62.30 -49.53 -9.61
N ARG A 2 62.60 -48.49 -10.39
CA ARG A 2 61.91 -47.21 -10.46
C ARG A 2 60.60 -47.35 -11.24
N ALA A 3 59.52 -46.73 -10.79
CA ALA A 3 58.65 -45.89 -11.63
C ALA A 3 57.53 -45.26 -10.78
N LYS A 4 57.21 -44.03 -11.16
CA LYS A 4 56.41 -43.00 -10.51
C LYS A 4 55.16 -42.76 -11.35
N ARG A 5 53.98 -42.56 -10.75
CA ARG A 5 52.87 -41.66 -11.18
C ARG A 5 51.54 -42.05 -10.50
N THR A 6 51.10 -41.27 -9.50
CA THR A 6 50.10 -40.19 -9.56
C THR A 6 48.66 -40.68 -9.67
N ALA A 7 47.93 -40.64 -8.54
CA ALA A 7 46.49 -40.39 -8.49
C ALA A 7 46.13 -39.87 -7.09
N THR A 8 46.53 -38.63 -6.83
CA THR A 8 46.19 -37.89 -5.61
C THR A 8 44.96 -37.03 -5.91
N GLY A 9 43.96 -37.10 -5.04
CA GLY A 9 43.08 -35.96 -4.75
C GLY A 9 41.84 -35.79 -5.62
N ALA A 10 40.73 -36.37 -5.17
CA ALA A 10 39.38 -35.82 -5.39
C ALA A 10 38.43 -36.32 -4.29
N ALA A 11 38.83 -36.18 -3.02
CA ALA A 11 37.93 -36.23 -1.89
C ALA A 11 38.04 -34.86 -1.24
N LEU A 12 36.90 -34.18 -1.05
CA LEU A 12 36.68 -32.82 -0.49
C LEU A 12 36.05 -31.86 -1.52
N ALA A 13 34.75 -31.98 -1.75
CA ALA A 13 33.84 -30.86 -2.08
C ALA A 13 32.41 -31.39 -2.37
N ALA A 14 31.77 -32.02 -1.39
CA ALA A 14 30.34 -32.31 -1.43
C ALA A 14 29.73 -31.70 -0.16
N GLY A 15 29.67 -30.37 -0.11
CA GLY A 15 29.25 -29.68 1.12
C GLY A 15 29.30 -28.17 1.01
N ALA A 16 28.68 -27.60 -0.02
CA ALA A 16 28.25 -26.20 -0.06
C ALA A 16 27.50 -26.00 -1.37
N LEU A 17 26.51 -25.09 -1.39
CA LEU A 17 25.73 -24.67 -2.56
C LEU A 17 24.41 -25.43 -2.77
N ALA A 18 23.56 -25.45 -1.74
CA ALA A 18 22.12 -25.64 -1.90
C ALA A 18 21.33 -24.45 -1.30
N VAL A 19 21.75 -23.21 -1.59
CA VAL A 19 21.04 -21.98 -1.13
C VAL A 19 20.81 -20.97 -2.27
N THR A 20 21.17 -21.25 -3.52
CA THR A 20 21.10 -20.26 -4.61
C THR A 20 19.77 -20.20 -5.36
N GLY A 21 18.67 -20.64 -4.75
CA GLY A 21 17.38 -20.76 -5.45
C GLY A 21 16.20 -20.05 -4.81
N LEU A 22 16.33 -19.50 -3.60
CA LEU A 22 15.27 -18.66 -3.06
C LEU A 22 15.41 -17.29 -3.73
N ALA A 23 14.73 -17.13 -4.86
CA ALA A 23 14.36 -15.82 -5.35
C ALA A 23 13.78 -15.09 -4.15
N LEU A 24 14.55 -14.16 -3.59
CA LEU A 24 14.10 -13.26 -2.54
C LEU A 24 12.96 -12.46 -3.19
N ALA A 25 11.75 -13.00 -3.10
CA ALA A 25 10.55 -12.18 -3.17
C ALA A 25 10.84 -11.00 -2.25
N PRO A 26 10.63 -9.75 -2.71
CA PRO A 26 10.90 -8.58 -1.89
C PRO A 26 10.29 -8.86 -0.52
N SER A 27 11.15 -8.89 0.51
CA SER A 27 10.68 -9.01 1.88
C SER A 27 9.87 -7.75 2.13
N ALA A 28 8.55 -7.86 1.90
CA ALA A 28 7.60 -6.81 2.21
C ALA A 28 7.78 -6.56 3.70
N ALA A 29 8.41 -5.44 4.04
CA ALA A 29 8.47 -5.01 5.43
C ALA A 29 7.02 -4.92 5.91
N ALA A 30 6.75 -5.58 7.04
CA ALA A 30 5.39 -5.87 7.45
C ALA A 30 4.76 -4.60 8.01
N VAL A 31 3.90 -3.95 7.20
CA VAL A 31 3.06 -2.87 7.70
C VAL A 31 2.11 -3.45 8.73
N THR A 32 2.09 -2.86 9.93
CA THR A 32 1.20 -3.30 11.00
C THR A 32 0.29 -2.17 11.46
N PRO A 33 -1.04 -2.34 11.41
CA PRO A 33 -1.78 -3.44 10.75
C PRO A 33 -1.69 -3.35 9.20
N GLN A 34 -2.03 -4.42 8.48
CA GLN A 34 -2.12 -4.36 7.01
C GLN A 34 -3.41 -3.72 6.51
N SER A 35 -4.46 -3.75 7.32
CA SER A 35 -5.76 -3.14 7.01
C SER A 35 -6.32 -2.40 8.22
N ALA A 36 -6.96 -1.26 7.95
CA ALA A 36 -7.61 -0.43 8.95
C ALA A 36 -8.93 0.11 8.40
N THR A 37 -9.92 0.27 9.27
CA THR A 37 -11.19 0.90 8.92
C THR A 37 -11.17 2.36 9.37
N ILE A 38 -11.66 3.25 8.54
CA ILE A 38 -11.91 4.66 8.87
C ILE A 38 -13.37 5.00 8.61
N THR A 39 -13.87 6.00 9.32
CA THR A 39 -15.10 6.69 8.91
C THR A 39 -14.71 7.96 8.18
N ALA A 40 -14.97 8.01 6.87
CA ALA A 40 -14.65 9.16 6.04
C ALA A 40 -15.90 10.01 5.76
N SER A 41 -15.73 11.33 5.71
CA SER A 41 -16.75 12.27 5.25
C SER A 41 -16.23 13.04 4.06
N CYS A 42 -16.96 13.01 2.95
CA CYS A 42 -16.64 13.69 1.69
C CYS A 42 -17.55 14.92 1.45
N GLY A 43 -18.15 15.46 2.52
CA GLY A 43 -19.08 16.59 2.44
C GLY A 43 -20.37 16.22 1.71
N ILE A 44 -20.70 16.95 0.65
CA ILE A 44 -21.95 16.77 -0.11
C ILE A 44 -22.02 15.42 -0.85
N PHE A 45 -20.88 14.76 -1.05
CA PHE A 45 -20.80 13.46 -1.72
C PHE A 45 -21.11 12.28 -0.79
N GLY A 46 -21.40 12.56 0.49
CA GLY A 46 -21.71 11.56 1.50
C GLY A 46 -20.50 11.19 2.35
N GLY A 47 -20.65 10.12 3.11
CA GLY A 47 -19.62 9.63 4.02
C GLY A 47 -20.03 8.30 4.65
N GLY A 48 -19.05 7.60 5.21
CA GLY A 48 -19.26 6.34 5.90
C GLY A 48 -17.97 5.56 6.09
N SER A 49 -18.09 4.27 6.38
CA SER A 49 -16.93 3.40 6.59
C SER A 49 -16.17 3.15 5.28
N ALA A 50 -14.85 3.19 5.37
CA ALA A 50 -13.93 2.81 4.31
C ALA A 50 -12.79 1.97 4.89
N THR A 51 -12.36 0.97 4.14
CA THR A 51 -11.23 0.11 4.47
C THR A 51 -10.00 0.61 3.73
N LEU A 52 -8.94 0.88 4.48
CA LEU A 52 -7.60 1.16 3.99
C LEU A 52 -6.77 -0.11 4.08
N THR A 53 -6.05 -0.43 3.01
CA THR A 53 -5.06 -1.53 3.00
C THR A 53 -3.70 -0.97 2.64
N ALA A 54 -2.72 -1.24 3.48
CA ALA A 54 -1.35 -0.76 3.35
C ALA A 54 -0.41 -1.92 3.00
N THR A 55 0.49 -1.69 2.05
CA THR A 55 1.60 -2.59 1.74
C THR A 55 2.89 -1.80 1.62
N GLN A 56 4.02 -2.47 1.87
CA GLN A 56 5.33 -1.85 1.78
C GLN A 56 6.31 -2.81 1.10
N SER A 57 7.22 -2.24 0.33
CA SER A 57 8.33 -2.93 -0.33
C SER A 57 9.55 -2.02 -0.27
N GLY A 58 10.44 -2.29 0.69
CA GLY A 58 11.54 -1.39 1.02
C GLY A 58 11.03 -0.05 1.54
N THR A 59 11.42 1.06 0.90
CA THR A 59 10.96 2.41 1.23
C THR A 59 9.69 2.83 0.50
N SER A 60 9.21 2.01 -0.44
CA SER A 60 7.97 2.28 -1.18
C SER A 60 6.80 1.67 -0.41
N ALA A 61 5.73 2.43 -0.25
CA ALA A 61 4.47 1.95 0.31
C ALA A 61 3.32 2.24 -0.64
N THR A 62 2.32 1.36 -0.63
CA THR A 62 1.08 1.57 -1.35
C THR A 62 -0.11 1.49 -0.42
N LEU A 63 -1.11 2.33 -0.68
CA LEU A 63 -2.38 2.34 0.03
C LEU A 63 -3.52 2.18 -0.96
N SER A 64 -4.45 1.29 -0.65
CA SER A 64 -5.71 1.14 -1.39
C SER A 64 -6.86 1.43 -0.44
N LEU A 65 -7.90 2.09 -0.95
CA LEU A 65 -9.11 2.42 -0.20
C LEU A 65 -10.33 1.83 -0.91
N THR A 66 -11.21 1.21 -0.13
CA THR A 66 -12.52 0.74 -0.61
C THR A 66 -13.59 1.15 0.39
N SER A 67 -14.69 1.73 -0.10
CA SER A 67 -15.85 2.10 0.70
C SER A 67 -17.13 1.57 0.06
N THR A 68 -17.92 0.84 0.84
CA THR A 68 -19.26 0.40 0.46
C THR A 68 -20.35 1.35 0.91
N ALA A 69 -20.02 2.33 1.75
CA ALA A 69 -20.95 3.34 2.22
C ALA A 69 -21.15 4.48 1.21
N ILE A 70 -20.20 4.65 0.28
CA ILE A 70 -20.28 5.62 -0.81
C ILE A 70 -20.36 4.83 -2.11
N SER A 71 -21.43 5.03 -2.87
CA SER A 71 -21.62 4.43 -4.19
C SER A 71 -21.31 5.43 -5.29
N ALA A 72 -20.75 4.95 -6.40
CA ALA A 72 -20.58 5.78 -7.59
C ALA A 72 -21.95 6.18 -8.16
N PRO A 73 -22.23 7.49 -8.39
CA PRO A 73 -23.51 7.93 -8.95
C PRO A 73 -23.55 7.81 -10.48
N VAL A 74 -22.39 7.72 -11.10
CA VAL A 74 -22.18 7.64 -12.55
C VAL A 74 -21.09 6.62 -12.84
N THR A 75 -21.05 6.08 -14.06
CA THR A 75 -19.97 5.19 -14.47
C THR A 75 -18.64 5.93 -14.44
N VAL A 76 -17.68 5.41 -13.67
CA VAL A 76 -16.30 5.87 -13.64
C VAL A 76 -15.44 4.86 -14.40
N ALA A 77 -14.72 5.34 -15.41
CA ALA A 77 -13.82 4.49 -16.18
C ALA A 77 -12.63 4.04 -15.31
N ALA A 78 -12.04 2.89 -15.66
CA ALA A 78 -10.80 2.46 -15.02
C ALA A 78 -9.70 3.53 -15.18
N ASP A 79 -8.87 3.65 -14.17
CA ASP A 79 -7.69 4.53 -14.16
C ASP A 79 -7.98 6.02 -14.45
N SER A 80 -9.18 6.50 -14.12
CA SER A 80 -9.63 7.87 -14.43
C SER A 80 -9.69 8.80 -13.22
N ILE A 81 -9.58 8.28 -11.99
CA ILE A 81 -9.60 9.09 -10.77
C ILE A 81 -8.17 9.44 -10.37
N THR A 82 -7.83 10.73 -10.36
CA THR A 82 -6.57 11.17 -9.74
C THR A 82 -6.76 11.33 -8.25
N SER A 83 -6.14 10.44 -7.47
CA SER A 83 -6.27 10.39 -6.02
C SER A 83 -4.97 10.81 -5.33
N THR A 84 -5.09 11.62 -4.29
CA THR A 84 -4.00 12.07 -3.42
C THR A 84 -4.44 11.91 -1.97
N LEU A 85 -3.92 10.89 -1.29
CA LEU A 85 -4.14 10.63 0.11
C LEU A 85 -2.97 11.21 0.92
N THR A 86 -3.28 12.17 1.77
CA THR A 86 -2.33 12.69 2.77
C THR A 86 -2.62 12.02 4.11
N MET A 87 -1.62 11.41 4.72
CA MET A 87 -1.70 10.82 6.05
C MET A 87 -0.88 11.63 7.04
N ALA A 88 -1.40 11.80 8.25
CA ALA A 88 -0.68 12.43 9.35
C ALA A 88 0.38 11.47 9.90
N LYS A 89 1.58 11.99 10.17
CA LYS A 89 2.66 11.22 10.78
C LYS A 89 2.71 11.48 12.28
N ALA A 90 2.85 10.43 13.08
CA ALA A 90 3.11 10.59 14.52
C ALA A 90 4.42 11.33 14.73
N GLY A 91 4.42 12.34 15.60
CA GLY A 91 5.57 13.22 15.82
C GLY A 91 5.63 14.44 14.88
N GLY A 92 4.65 14.62 13.98
CA GLY A 92 4.48 15.82 13.17
C GLY A 92 4.79 15.61 11.68
N GLY A 93 4.18 16.48 10.86
CA GLY A 93 4.24 16.40 9.41
C GLY A 93 3.27 15.38 8.82
N SER A 94 3.41 15.12 7.53
CA SER A 94 2.53 14.23 6.77
C SER A 94 3.30 13.45 5.70
N VAL A 95 2.67 12.38 5.20
CA VAL A 95 3.13 11.63 4.03
C VAL A 95 2.03 11.64 2.99
N VAL A 96 2.40 11.85 1.73
CA VAL A 96 1.47 11.90 0.61
C VAL A 96 1.61 10.62 -0.21
N PHE A 97 0.48 9.99 -0.47
CA PHE A 97 0.31 8.88 -1.39
C PHE A 97 -0.52 9.35 -2.56
N SER A 98 -0.12 9.02 -3.78
CA SER A 98 -0.83 9.46 -4.97
C SER A 98 -0.89 8.35 -6.01
N GLY A 99 -1.93 8.42 -6.85
CA GLY A 99 -2.12 7.46 -7.92
C GLY A 99 -3.34 7.78 -8.74
N THR A 100 -3.41 7.21 -9.93
CA THR A 100 -4.56 7.34 -10.83
C THR A 100 -5.33 6.04 -10.97
N LYS A 101 -4.98 5.02 -10.18
CA LYS A 101 -5.53 3.66 -10.32
C LYS A 101 -6.88 3.54 -9.62
N ASN A 102 -7.86 3.02 -10.34
CA ASN A 102 -9.18 2.64 -9.84
C ASN A 102 -9.80 1.60 -10.80
N PRO A 103 -10.61 0.66 -10.30
CA PRO A 103 -11.39 -0.22 -11.16
C PRO A 103 -12.48 0.58 -11.89
N VAL A 104 -13.09 -0.03 -12.92
CA VAL A 104 -14.37 0.46 -13.43
C VAL A 104 -15.40 0.39 -12.31
N MET A 105 -16.15 1.47 -12.09
CA MET A 105 -17.25 1.53 -11.12
C MET A 105 -18.50 2.00 -11.83
N ASN A 106 -19.51 1.14 -11.90
CA ASN A 106 -20.81 1.47 -12.46
C ASN A 106 -21.68 2.18 -11.42
N PRO A 107 -22.79 2.82 -11.83
CA PRO A 107 -23.72 3.42 -10.88
C PRO A 107 -24.20 2.41 -9.83
N GLY A 108 -24.05 2.76 -8.55
CA GLY A 108 -24.37 1.89 -7.42
C GLY A 108 -23.17 1.07 -6.88
N ASP A 109 -22.10 0.92 -7.67
CA ASP A 109 -20.91 0.19 -7.23
C ASP A 109 -20.19 0.93 -6.09
N PRO A 110 -19.53 0.18 -5.18
CA PRO A 110 -18.74 0.78 -4.10
C PRO A 110 -17.56 1.56 -4.66
N VAL A 111 -17.23 2.68 -4.02
CA VAL A 111 -16.04 3.47 -4.38
C VAL A 111 -14.77 2.73 -3.99
N SER A 112 -13.87 2.53 -4.95
CA SER A 112 -12.54 1.95 -4.72
C SER A 112 -11.47 2.74 -5.47
N VAL A 113 -10.38 3.08 -4.78
CA VAL A 113 -9.23 3.82 -5.34
C VAL A 113 -7.92 3.22 -4.84
N GLY A 114 -6.91 3.27 -5.69
CA GLY A 114 -5.58 2.73 -5.42
C GLY A 114 -5.23 1.53 -6.32
N PRO A 115 -3.98 1.05 -6.24
CA PRO A 115 -2.95 1.42 -5.27
C PRO A 115 -2.44 2.86 -5.44
N LEU A 116 -2.33 3.58 -4.31
CA LEU A 116 -1.73 4.91 -4.20
C LEU A 116 -0.31 4.76 -3.69
N SER A 117 0.68 5.18 -4.46
CA SER A 117 2.08 5.02 -4.11
C SER A 117 2.59 6.21 -3.30
N GLY A 118 3.43 5.93 -2.31
CA GLY A 118 4.12 6.92 -1.49
C GLY A 118 5.45 6.36 -0.97
N THR A 119 6.24 7.22 -0.34
CA THR A 119 7.53 6.84 0.27
C THR A 119 7.43 6.96 1.77
N VAL A 120 7.82 5.89 2.46
CA VAL A 120 7.84 5.80 3.93
C VAL A 120 9.20 5.28 4.37
N ALA A 121 9.66 5.74 5.53
CA ALA A 121 10.80 5.14 6.21
C ALA A 121 10.29 4.18 7.29
N SER A 122 11.14 3.23 7.69
CA SER A 122 10.83 2.33 8.79
C SER A 122 10.62 3.11 10.10
N GLY A 123 9.62 2.69 10.87
CA GLY A 123 9.15 3.34 12.09
C GLY A 123 8.14 4.47 11.85
N TYR A 124 7.70 4.71 10.61
CA TYR A 124 6.68 5.73 10.34
C TYR A 124 5.31 5.22 10.80
N SER A 125 4.75 5.89 11.80
CA SER A 125 3.36 5.70 12.20
C SER A 125 2.47 6.72 11.48
N LEU A 126 1.60 6.24 10.58
CA LEU A 126 0.73 7.06 9.75
C LEU A 126 -0.74 6.83 10.09
N ASP A 127 -1.49 7.92 10.27
CA ASP A 127 -2.93 7.91 10.51
C ASP A 127 -3.66 8.67 9.40
N ALA A 128 -4.76 8.12 8.92
CA ALA A 128 -5.65 8.84 8.01
C ALA A 128 -6.36 10.00 8.71
N TYR A 129 -6.53 9.90 10.04
CA TYR A 129 -7.04 10.99 10.87
C TYR A 129 -6.00 12.11 11.01
N GLY A 130 -6.46 13.36 10.83
CA GLY A 130 -5.57 14.51 10.65
C GLY A 130 -5.00 14.64 9.23
N GLY A 131 -5.32 13.69 8.33
CA GLY A 131 -5.03 13.72 6.91
C GLY A 131 -6.22 14.11 6.04
N SER A 132 -6.10 13.89 4.73
CA SER A 132 -7.19 14.10 3.76
C SER A 132 -6.97 13.29 2.49
N LEU A 133 -8.04 12.74 1.94
CA LEU A 133 -8.08 12.16 0.60
C LEU A 133 -8.69 13.16 -0.37
N LYS A 134 -7.93 13.55 -1.40
CA LYS A 134 -8.42 14.36 -2.51
C LYS A 134 -8.54 13.47 -3.74
N MET A 135 -9.71 13.45 -4.36
CA MET A 135 -9.98 12.71 -5.59
C MET A 135 -10.47 13.69 -6.65
N VAL A 136 -9.87 13.67 -7.83
CA VAL A 136 -10.34 14.43 -8.99
C VAL A 136 -11.02 13.45 -9.94
N ILE A 137 -12.33 13.58 -10.09
CA ILE A 137 -13.20 12.72 -10.88
C ILE A 137 -13.87 13.61 -11.93
N PHE A 138 -13.63 13.37 -13.22
CA PHE A 138 -14.14 14.21 -14.31
C PHE A 138 -13.84 15.72 -14.16
N GLY A 139 -12.72 16.08 -13.52
CA GLY A 139 -12.34 17.48 -13.25
C GLY A 139 -13.00 18.09 -12.00
N VAL A 140 -13.89 17.37 -11.32
CA VAL A 140 -14.48 17.79 -10.04
C VAL A 140 -13.63 17.25 -8.89
N THR A 141 -13.26 18.13 -7.95
CA THR A 141 -12.47 17.74 -6.77
C THR A 141 -13.38 17.35 -5.62
N VAL A 142 -13.28 16.09 -5.20
CA VAL A 142 -13.89 15.56 -3.99
C VAL A 142 -12.82 15.52 -2.91
N THR A 143 -13.09 16.14 -1.76
CA THR A 143 -12.20 16.07 -0.59
C THR A 143 -12.89 15.29 0.51
N CYS A 144 -12.25 14.22 0.96
CA CYS A 144 -12.71 13.38 2.05
C CYS A 144 -11.75 13.47 3.24
N THR A 145 -12.28 13.55 4.44
CA THR A 145 -11.52 13.56 5.69
C THR A 145 -12.00 12.46 6.61
N ALA A 146 -11.09 11.82 7.33
CA ALA A 146 -11.47 10.87 8.36
C ALA A 146 -12.07 11.63 9.57
N SER A 147 -13.23 11.20 10.05
CA SER A 147 -13.94 11.78 11.19
C SER A 147 -13.33 11.37 12.54
N GLY A 148 -12.46 10.37 12.55
CA GLY A 148 -11.76 9.87 13.72
C GLY A 148 -10.58 8.97 13.34
N PRO A 149 -9.78 8.52 14.33
CA PRO A 149 -8.65 7.62 14.14
C PRO A 149 -9.05 6.33 13.40
N GLN A 150 -8.14 5.82 12.58
CA GLN A 150 -8.33 4.52 11.95
C GLN A 150 -8.25 3.37 12.96
N SER A 151 -8.96 2.27 12.71
CA SER A 151 -8.97 1.11 13.60
C SER A 151 -8.93 -0.21 12.84
N PRO A 152 -8.00 -1.13 13.16
CA PRO A 152 -6.85 -0.94 14.05
C PRO A 152 -5.80 0.03 13.47
N GLY A 153 -4.86 0.51 14.29
CA GLY A 153 -3.76 1.36 13.84
C GLY A 153 -3.79 2.77 14.42
N PRO A 154 -2.72 3.57 14.23
CA PRO A 154 -2.09 3.95 12.95
C PRO A 154 -1.27 2.85 12.26
N PHE A 155 -1.04 3.00 10.96
CA PHE A 155 -0.17 2.12 10.18
C PHE A 155 1.29 2.37 10.55
N VAL A 156 1.98 1.35 11.03
CA VAL A 156 3.43 1.40 11.28
C VAL A 156 4.15 0.70 10.13
N PHE A 157 4.91 1.48 9.37
CA PHE A 157 5.76 1.05 8.25
C PHE A 157 7.22 0.85 8.67
#